data_AF-A0A383ESG0-F1
#
_entry.id   AF-A0A383ESG0-F1
#
_cell.length_a   1.000
_cell.length_b   1.000
_cell.length_c   1.000
_cell.angle_alpha   90.00
_cell.angle_beta   90.00
_cell.angle_gamma   90.00
#
_symmetry.space_group_name_H-M   'P 1'
#
loop_
_entity.id
_entity.type
_entity.pdbx_description
1 polymer ?
#
loop_
_entity_poly.entity_id
_entity_poly.type
_entity_poly.pdbx_seq_one_letter_code
_entity_poly.pdbx_strand_id
1 'polypeptide(L)'
;SHDNDEYQCSFDDADNCDDCSSGSYNTSDDGWDYDTDGLCDDGDLDDDNDGALDDVDSDDNNEFECSYDDADNCDDCSSGSYDPSNDGADNDTDGLCDDGDPDDDNDGCLDTDDDAPFTWSHDEDEDGEGADCDETPYGEISLSFANGTETSIDILYTSSVAIGGYQFAVSGVNLTAAYDTFDMIAFNWENGMVFGTDMGGYDLPSGESTLLHLEFEAVDGGSTISLSEL
;
A
#
# COMPACT_ATOMS: atom_id res chain seq x y z
N SER A 1 48.23 -29.96 29.15
CA SER A 1 48.56 -31.39 28.95
C SER A 1 47.53 -32.28 29.63
N HIS A 2 46.61 -32.83 28.83
CA HIS A 2 45.64 -33.85 29.28
C HIS A 2 46.32 -35.23 29.30
N ASP A 3 47.27 -35.41 30.23
CA ASP A 3 48.22 -36.56 30.27
C ASP A 3 47.56 -37.95 30.47
N ASN A 4 46.21 -38.04 30.46
CA ASN A 4 45.45 -39.28 30.57
C ASN A 4 44.24 -39.39 29.61
N ASP A 5 44.11 -38.48 28.64
CA ASP A 5 43.11 -38.61 27.57
C ASP A 5 43.84 -38.80 26.23
N GLU A 6 43.55 -39.90 25.52
CA GLU A 6 44.18 -40.20 24.22
C GLU A 6 43.58 -39.35 23.09
N TYR A 7 42.48 -38.62 23.37
CA TYR A 7 41.75 -37.77 22.43
C TYR A 7 41.85 -36.28 22.75
N GLN A 8 42.68 -35.87 23.72
CA GLN A 8 42.98 -34.46 24.02
C GLN A 8 44.46 -34.28 24.27
N CYS A 9 45.14 -33.46 23.49
CA CYS A 9 46.57 -33.21 23.64
C CYS A 9 46.87 -31.90 24.37
N SER A 10 46.29 -30.78 23.94
CA SER A 10 46.50 -29.44 24.54
C SER A 10 45.46 -28.41 24.07
N PHE A 11 45.53 -27.22 24.67
CA PHE A 11 44.74 -26.02 24.37
C PHE A 11 45.70 -24.83 24.53
N ASP A 12 46.84 -24.88 23.83
CA ASP A 12 48.03 -24.07 24.17
C ASP A 12 47.93 -22.60 23.68
N ASP A 13 47.13 -22.34 22.66
CA ASP A 13 46.81 -21.01 22.10
C ASP A 13 45.54 -20.39 22.67
N ALA A 14 44.74 -21.19 23.39
CA ALA A 14 43.54 -20.78 24.13
C ALA A 14 42.35 -20.37 23.25
N ASP A 15 42.20 -21.05 22.11
CA ASP A 15 41.03 -21.00 21.23
C ASP A 15 39.93 -22.02 21.62
N ASN A 16 40.15 -22.80 22.69
CA ASN A 16 39.27 -23.86 23.20
C ASN A 16 39.16 -25.12 22.31
N CYS A 17 39.89 -25.18 21.19
CA CYS A 17 40.04 -26.37 20.38
C CYS A 17 41.21 -27.25 20.85
N ASP A 18 41.08 -28.57 20.69
CA ASP A 18 42.19 -29.47 20.98
C ASP A 18 43.27 -29.34 19.90
N ASP A 19 44.49 -28.90 20.26
CA ASP A 19 45.62 -28.67 19.34
C ASP A 19 45.98 -29.88 18.44
N CYS A 20 45.35 -31.05 18.64
CA CYS A 20 45.54 -32.26 17.86
C CYS A 20 44.32 -32.70 17.02
N SER A 21 43.28 -31.89 16.88
CA SER A 21 42.08 -32.25 16.10
C SER A 21 42.38 -32.59 14.64
N SER A 22 43.41 -32.00 14.03
CA SER A 22 43.89 -32.37 12.68
C SER A 22 44.70 -33.68 12.63
N GLY A 23 44.89 -34.36 13.76
CA GLY A 23 45.66 -35.60 13.90
C GLY A 23 47.15 -35.41 14.18
N SER A 24 47.61 -34.16 14.34
CA SER A 24 48.95 -33.79 14.81
C SER A 24 48.90 -32.46 15.55
N TYR A 25 49.81 -32.24 16.51
CA TYR A 25 49.91 -30.97 17.23
C TYR A 25 50.12 -29.79 16.27
N ASN A 26 49.11 -28.92 16.15
CA ASN A 26 49.12 -27.69 15.37
C ASN A 26 48.07 -26.70 15.90
N THR A 27 48.54 -25.63 16.56
CA THR A 27 47.77 -24.52 17.17
C THR A 27 47.23 -23.50 16.14
N SER A 28 46.83 -23.98 14.97
CA SER A 28 46.37 -23.14 13.84
C SER A 28 45.60 -23.96 12.80
N ASP A 29 45.39 -25.25 13.07
CA ASP A 29 44.68 -26.23 12.24
C ASP A 29 44.24 -27.34 13.20
N ASP A 30 43.45 -26.93 14.18
CA ASP A 30 43.01 -27.68 15.35
C ASP A 30 41.51 -27.53 15.60
N GLY A 31 40.83 -26.81 14.71
CA GLY A 31 39.39 -26.62 14.69
C GLY A 31 38.92 -26.12 13.33
N TRP A 32 37.60 -26.01 13.19
CA TRP A 32 37.02 -25.12 12.19
C TRP A 32 36.98 -23.71 12.80
N ASP A 33 37.18 -22.70 11.96
CA ASP A 33 37.33 -21.27 12.29
C ASP A 33 36.72 -20.59 11.06
N TYR A 34 35.42 -20.30 11.13
CA TYR A 34 34.65 -19.85 9.97
C TYR A 34 35.05 -18.44 9.52
N ASP A 35 35.13 -17.50 10.46
CA ASP A 35 35.44 -16.11 10.19
C ASP A 35 36.95 -15.78 10.09
N THR A 36 37.81 -16.73 10.48
CA THR A 36 39.27 -16.63 10.48
C THR A 36 39.85 -15.60 11.45
N ASP A 37 39.17 -15.34 12.57
CA ASP A 37 39.60 -14.39 13.60
C ASP A 37 40.71 -14.95 14.51
N GLY A 38 40.90 -16.28 14.49
CA GLY A 38 41.91 -17.02 15.21
C GLY A 38 41.42 -17.68 16.50
N LEU A 39 40.13 -17.62 16.79
CA LEU A 39 39.42 -18.59 17.61
C LEU A 39 38.84 -19.68 16.70
N CYS A 40 38.58 -20.85 17.26
CA CYS A 40 37.84 -21.88 16.55
C CYS A 40 36.38 -21.85 16.98
N ASP A 41 35.47 -22.36 16.16
CA ASP A 41 34.03 -22.29 16.39
C ASP A 41 33.57 -22.89 17.75
N ASP A 42 34.26 -23.91 18.28
CA ASP A 42 33.93 -24.48 19.62
C ASP A 42 34.33 -23.56 20.79
N GLY A 43 35.02 -22.47 20.52
CA GLY A 43 35.56 -21.51 21.48
C GLY A 43 35.32 -20.04 21.14
N ASP A 44 34.85 -19.75 19.94
CA ASP A 44 34.26 -18.46 19.62
C ASP A 44 32.88 -18.31 20.28
N LEU A 45 32.40 -17.08 20.36
CA LEU A 45 31.06 -16.76 20.82
C LEU A 45 30.21 -16.11 19.70
N ASP A 46 30.82 -15.91 18.54
CA ASP A 46 30.31 -15.22 17.34
C ASP A 46 31.11 -15.77 16.13
N ASP A 47 30.79 -17.00 15.75
CA ASP A 47 31.51 -17.84 14.76
C ASP A 47 31.66 -17.18 13.36
N ASP A 48 30.75 -16.28 12.98
CA ASP A 48 30.78 -15.54 11.72
C ASP A 48 31.02 -14.03 11.83
N ASN A 49 31.25 -13.55 13.07
CA ASN A 49 31.61 -12.18 13.40
C ASN A 49 30.62 -11.13 12.85
N ASP A 50 29.35 -11.52 12.72
CA ASP A 50 28.28 -10.63 12.27
C ASP A 50 27.73 -9.76 13.43
N GLY A 51 28.07 -10.11 14.67
CA GLY A 51 27.73 -9.40 15.89
C GLY A 51 26.50 -9.94 16.63
N ALA A 52 25.81 -10.94 16.07
CA ALA A 52 24.99 -11.87 16.83
C ALA A 52 25.89 -12.82 17.63
N LEU A 53 25.35 -13.51 18.64
CA LEU A 53 26.11 -14.52 19.38
C LEU A 53 25.54 -15.89 19.02
N ASP A 54 26.38 -16.93 18.94
CA ASP A 54 25.96 -18.27 18.50
C ASP A 54 24.76 -18.84 19.30
N ASP A 55 24.56 -18.37 20.55
CA ASP A 55 23.46 -18.83 21.40
C ASP A 55 22.09 -18.26 21.04
N VAL A 56 22.06 -17.20 20.25
CA VAL A 56 20.88 -16.50 19.73
C VAL A 56 20.85 -16.41 18.20
N ASP A 57 21.92 -16.81 17.53
CA ASP A 57 22.04 -16.91 16.09
C ASP A 57 21.34 -18.16 15.54
N SER A 58 20.60 -18.00 14.44
CA SER A 58 19.90 -19.07 13.75
C SER A 58 20.77 -19.88 12.80
N ASP A 59 21.87 -19.29 12.30
CA ASP A 59 22.90 -19.90 11.46
C ASP A 59 24.27 -19.29 11.79
N ASP A 60 24.85 -19.71 12.91
CA ASP A 60 26.17 -19.30 13.46
C ASP A 60 27.36 -19.34 12.48
N ASN A 61 27.20 -19.84 11.26
CA ASN A 61 28.25 -19.92 10.25
C ASN A 61 27.81 -19.27 8.93
N ASN A 62 27.05 -18.17 9.01
CA ASN A 62 26.49 -17.46 7.86
C ASN A 62 26.11 -16.04 8.25
N GLU A 63 26.99 -15.09 7.92
CA GLU A 63 26.92 -13.69 8.35
C GLU A 63 25.69 -12.88 7.83
N PHE A 64 24.77 -13.54 7.12
CA PHE A 64 23.57 -12.98 6.52
C PHE A 64 22.26 -13.61 7.07
N GLU A 65 22.32 -14.50 8.07
CA GLU A 65 21.15 -15.18 8.65
C GLU A 65 21.30 -15.38 10.16
N CYS A 66 20.67 -14.55 10.98
CA CYS A 66 20.83 -14.62 12.44
C CYS A 66 19.51 -14.62 13.22
N SER A 67 18.60 -13.66 13.03
CA SER A 67 17.38 -13.57 13.82
C SER A 67 16.30 -12.69 13.18
N TYR A 68 15.15 -12.61 13.86
CA TYR A 68 13.99 -11.78 13.50
C TYR A 68 13.48 -11.06 14.76
N ASP A 69 14.37 -10.36 15.47
CA ASP A 69 14.13 -9.85 16.83
C ASP A 69 13.16 -8.66 16.86
N ASP A 70 13.13 -7.85 15.80
CA ASP A 70 12.24 -6.70 15.68
C ASP A 70 10.86 -7.04 15.08
N ALA A 71 10.76 -8.23 14.47
CA ALA A 71 9.58 -8.82 13.87
C ALA A 71 9.04 -8.07 12.63
N ASP A 72 9.93 -7.53 11.79
CA ASP A 72 9.62 -6.87 10.51
C ASP A 72 9.59 -7.83 9.30
N ASN A 73 9.95 -9.11 9.53
CA ASN A 73 10.02 -10.23 8.57
C ASN A 73 11.30 -10.29 7.71
N CYS A 74 12.23 -9.35 7.88
CA CYS A 74 13.60 -9.44 7.42
C CYS A 74 14.51 -10.09 8.46
N ASP A 75 15.58 -10.72 7.98
CA ASP A 75 16.59 -11.29 8.86
C ASP A 75 17.53 -10.17 9.33
N ASP A 76 17.66 -9.99 10.65
CA ASP A 76 18.41 -8.90 11.33
C ASP A 76 19.87 -8.77 10.83
N CYS A 77 20.43 -9.82 10.22
CA CYS A 77 21.80 -9.85 9.70
C CYS A 77 21.91 -9.76 8.18
N SER A 78 20.81 -9.57 7.45
CA SER A 78 20.82 -9.50 5.97
C SER A 78 21.80 -8.45 5.38
N SER A 79 22.22 -7.45 6.16
CA SER A 79 23.25 -6.48 5.76
C SER A 79 24.70 -6.98 5.89
N GLY A 80 24.92 -8.18 6.43
CA GLY A 80 26.22 -8.75 6.77
C GLY A 80 26.65 -8.50 8.21
N SER A 81 25.72 -8.08 9.07
CA SER A 81 25.93 -7.82 10.51
C SER A 81 24.60 -7.61 11.22
N TYR A 82 24.51 -7.98 12.49
CA TYR A 82 23.33 -7.76 13.34
C TYR A 82 22.96 -6.27 13.43
N ASP A 83 21.95 -5.88 12.67
CA ASP A 83 21.33 -4.56 12.66
C ASP A 83 19.82 -4.68 12.36
N PRO A 84 18.97 -4.84 13.41
CA PRO A 84 17.50 -4.93 13.35
C PRO A 84 16.78 -3.66 12.83
N SER A 85 17.45 -2.85 12.04
CA SER A 85 16.93 -1.61 11.46
C SER A 85 17.51 -1.31 10.08
N ASN A 86 18.44 -2.15 9.63
CA ASN A 86 19.10 -2.10 8.34
C ASN A 86 19.40 -3.54 7.90
N ASP A 87 18.35 -4.31 7.85
CA ASP A 87 18.21 -5.75 7.65
C ASP A 87 17.35 -6.07 6.41
N GLY A 88 16.90 -5.03 5.70
CA GLY A 88 16.28 -5.21 4.41
C GLY A 88 15.83 -3.90 3.80
N ALA A 89 14.97 -4.01 2.80
CA ALA A 89 14.31 -2.85 2.22
C ALA A 89 13.00 -2.61 2.97
N ASP A 90 12.73 -1.36 3.29
CA ASP A 90 11.50 -0.84 3.90
C ASP A 90 11.20 0.45 3.13
N ASN A 91 10.48 0.31 2.02
CA ASN A 91 10.35 1.35 1.01
C ASN A 91 9.50 2.54 1.48
N ASP A 92 8.53 2.30 2.35
CA ASP A 92 7.63 3.32 2.90
C ASP A 92 8.02 3.81 4.32
N THR A 93 8.95 3.12 4.97
CA THR A 93 9.47 3.39 6.32
C THR A 93 8.46 3.20 7.45
N ASP A 94 7.52 2.27 7.29
CA ASP A 94 6.51 1.96 8.30
C ASP A 94 6.99 0.98 9.39
N GLY A 95 8.14 0.34 9.15
CA GLY A 95 8.82 -0.60 10.04
C GLY A 95 8.47 -2.06 9.77
N LEU A 96 7.80 -2.37 8.66
CA LEU A 96 7.83 -3.68 8.03
C LEU A 96 8.80 -3.67 6.87
N CYS A 97 9.40 -4.83 6.63
CA CYS A 97 10.26 -5.02 5.48
C CYS A 97 9.44 -5.35 4.24
N ASP A 98 9.88 -4.91 3.06
CA ASP A 98 9.23 -5.17 1.76
C ASP A 98 8.96 -6.68 1.54
N ASP A 99 9.84 -7.54 2.08
CA ASP A 99 9.54 -8.98 2.16
C ASP A 99 8.55 -9.24 3.30
N GLY A 100 7.26 -9.06 3.04
CA GLY A 100 6.19 -9.40 3.99
C GLY A 100 5.27 -8.23 4.35
N ASP A 101 5.65 -7.00 4.00
CA ASP A 101 4.73 -5.89 3.89
C ASP A 101 3.70 -6.16 2.77
N PRO A 102 2.39 -5.95 3.01
CA PRO A 102 1.36 -6.06 1.97
C PRO A 102 1.16 -4.81 1.11
N ASP A 103 1.77 -3.67 1.44
CA ASP A 103 1.64 -2.37 0.75
C ASP A 103 2.97 -1.58 0.84
N ASP A 104 3.93 -1.96 -0.01
CA ASP A 104 5.33 -1.52 0.03
C ASP A 104 5.54 0.01 -0.13
N ASP A 105 4.52 0.79 -0.51
CA ASP A 105 4.61 2.25 -0.62
C ASP A 105 3.52 3.04 0.14
N ASN A 106 2.67 2.32 0.87
CA ASN A 106 1.61 2.82 1.74
C ASN A 106 0.66 3.81 1.03
N ASP A 107 0.32 3.54 -0.22
CA ASP A 107 -0.61 4.35 -1.01
C ASP A 107 -2.07 3.84 -1.00
N GLY A 108 -2.31 2.71 -0.34
CA GLY A 108 -3.63 2.08 -0.22
C GLY A 108 -3.84 0.93 -1.20
N CYS A 109 -2.90 0.69 -2.11
CA CYS A 109 -2.89 -0.46 -3.00
C CYS A 109 -2.13 -1.64 -2.38
N LEU A 110 -2.74 -2.83 -2.37
CA LEU A 110 -1.99 -4.04 -2.03
C LEU A 110 -1.02 -4.38 -3.16
N ASP A 111 0.19 -4.84 -2.85
CA ASP A 111 1.21 -5.14 -3.89
C ASP A 111 0.74 -6.14 -4.95
N THR A 112 -0.20 -7.01 -4.58
CA THR A 112 -0.75 -8.00 -5.51
C THR A 112 -1.70 -7.41 -6.56
N ASP A 113 -2.26 -6.25 -6.27
CA ASP A 113 -3.21 -5.53 -7.09
C ASP A 113 -2.65 -4.16 -7.56
N ASP A 114 -1.37 -3.86 -7.28
CA ASP A 114 -0.66 -2.68 -7.76
C ASP A 114 0.28 -3.00 -8.95
N ASP A 115 0.20 -2.19 -10.00
CA ASP A 115 1.12 -2.23 -11.14
C ASP A 115 2.51 -1.63 -10.81
N ALA A 116 2.63 -0.86 -9.73
CA ALA A 116 3.81 -0.12 -9.30
C ALA A 116 4.12 -0.17 -7.78
N PRO A 117 4.18 -1.37 -7.14
CA PRO A 117 4.15 -1.58 -5.68
C PRO A 117 5.16 -0.79 -4.82
N PHE A 118 6.22 -0.25 -5.42
CA PHE A 118 7.23 0.53 -4.70
C PHE A 118 7.16 2.04 -4.98
N THR A 119 6.08 2.53 -5.58
CA THR A 119 5.96 3.91 -6.08
C THR A 119 4.61 4.53 -5.75
N TRP A 120 4.58 5.21 -4.60
CA TRP A 120 3.40 5.91 -4.10
C TRP A 120 2.58 6.62 -5.17
N SER A 121 1.29 6.32 -5.16
CA SER A 121 0.24 6.92 -5.97
C SER A 121 -0.72 7.75 -5.13
N HIS A 122 -1.53 8.57 -5.81
CA HIS A 122 -2.41 9.53 -5.14
C HIS A 122 -3.81 8.96 -4.98
N ASP A 123 -4.48 9.30 -3.88
CA ASP A 123 -5.91 9.06 -3.63
C ASP A 123 -6.63 10.43 -3.66
N GLU A 124 -7.22 10.80 -4.79
CA GLU A 124 -7.83 12.14 -4.98
C GLU A 124 -9.29 12.19 -4.49
N ASP A 125 -10.02 11.07 -4.51
CA ASP A 125 -11.39 11.00 -4.01
C ASP A 125 -11.54 10.50 -2.57
N GLU A 126 -10.41 10.21 -1.91
CA GLU A 126 -10.30 9.84 -0.50
C GLU A 126 -11.08 8.56 -0.16
N ASP A 127 -11.10 7.60 -1.08
CA ASP A 127 -11.80 6.33 -0.90
C ASP A 127 -10.90 5.21 -0.34
N GLY A 128 -9.59 5.48 -0.26
CA GLY A 128 -8.58 4.63 0.33
C GLY A 128 -7.84 3.74 -0.66
N GLU A 129 -8.05 3.90 -1.96
CA GLU A 129 -7.30 3.21 -3.02
C GLU A 129 -6.38 4.20 -3.75
N GLY A 130 -5.11 3.81 -3.97
CA GLY A 130 -4.18 4.57 -4.81
C GLY A 130 -4.60 4.54 -6.29
N ALA A 131 -4.31 5.62 -7.04
CA ALA A 131 -4.81 5.81 -8.40
C ALA A 131 -4.36 4.77 -9.46
N ASP A 132 -3.40 3.90 -9.15
CA ASP A 132 -2.91 2.79 -9.98
C ASP A 132 -3.54 1.45 -9.65
N CYS A 133 -4.27 1.33 -8.54
CA CYS A 133 -5.19 0.21 -8.29
C CYS A 133 -6.68 0.63 -8.25
N ASP A 134 -6.98 1.93 -8.27
CA ASP A 134 -8.36 2.45 -8.30
C ASP A 134 -8.92 2.56 -9.75
N GLU A 135 -10.11 2.02 -9.94
CA GLU A 135 -10.86 2.10 -11.20
C GLU A 135 -11.54 3.46 -11.40
N THR A 136 -11.73 4.23 -10.32
CA THR A 136 -12.33 5.56 -10.29
C THR A 136 -11.47 6.63 -9.56
N PRO A 137 -10.19 6.87 -9.95
CA PRO A 137 -9.21 7.73 -9.21
C PRO A 137 -9.58 9.19 -8.95
N TYR A 138 -10.72 9.63 -9.47
CA TYR A 138 -11.21 11.00 -9.39
C TYR A 138 -12.67 11.05 -8.94
N GLY A 139 -13.18 9.95 -8.41
CA GLY A 139 -14.54 9.79 -7.97
C GLY A 139 -15.50 9.21 -8.99
N GLU A 140 -16.56 8.61 -8.44
CA GLU A 140 -17.68 8.06 -9.17
C GLU A 140 -18.96 8.83 -8.91
N ILE A 141 -19.81 8.91 -9.94
CA ILE A 141 -21.14 9.50 -9.84
C ILE A 141 -22.17 8.63 -10.55
N SER A 142 -23.31 8.42 -9.87
CA SER A 142 -24.48 7.80 -10.47
C SER A 142 -25.69 8.72 -10.38
N LEU A 143 -26.45 8.78 -11.47
CA LEU A 143 -27.65 9.61 -11.58
C LEU A 143 -28.90 8.73 -11.68
N SER A 144 -29.98 9.18 -11.06
CA SER A 144 -31.28 8.51 -11.15
C SER A 144 -32.44 9.50 -11.19
N PHE A 145 -33.58 9.06 -11.72
CA PHE A 145 -34.80 9.87 -11.74
C PHE A 145 -35.71 9.53 -10.56
N ALA A 146 -36.27 10.55 -9.91
CA ALA A 146 -37.20 10.40 -8.80
C ALA A 146 -38.34 11.43 -8.87
N ASN A 147 -39.37 11.22 -8.03
CA ASN A 147 -40.47 12.17 -7.81
C ASN A 147 -41.18 12.69 -9.07
N GLY A 148 -41.21 11.88 -10.13
CA GLY A 148 -41.85 12.22 -11.39
C GLY A 148 -43.34 12.52 -11.24
N THR A 149 -43.77 13.64 -11.81
CA THR A 149 -45.17 14.05 -11.96
C THR A 149 -45.53 14.20 -13.43
N GLU A 150 -46.70 14.75 -13.74
CA GLU A 150 -47.11 15.05 -15.12
C GLU A 150 -46.25 16.16 -15.76
N THR A 151 -45.65 17.03 -14.95
CA THR A 151 -44.95 18.24 -15.42
C THR A 151 -43.59 18.47 -14.78
N SER A 152 -43.11 17.55 -13.94
CA SER A 152 -41.83 17.69 -13.27
C SER A 152 -41.18 16.37 -12.93
N ILE A 153 -39.87 16.38 -12.70
CA ILE A 153 -39.10 15.23 -12.23
C ILE A 153 -37.83 15.70 -11.52
N ASP A 154 -37.36 14.93 -10.55
CA ASP A 154 -36.08 15.15 -9.91
C ASP A 154 -35.02 14.24 -10.54
N ILE A 155 -33.81 14.77 -10.68
CA ILE A 155 -32.59 14.00 -10.89
C ILE A 155 -31.87 13.95 -9.55
N LEU A 156 -31.64 12.74 -9.04
CA LEU A 156 -30.84 12.48 -7.85
C LEU A 156 -29.42 12.11 -8.26
N TYR A 157 -28.45 12.39 -7.39
CA TYR A 157 -27.09 11.90 -7.51
C TYR A 157 -26.69 11.08 -6.29
N THR A 158 -25.82 10.11 -6.51
CA THR A 158 -24.93 9.50 -5.51
C THR A 158 -23.50 9.70 -6.01
N SER A 159 -22.64 10.34 -5.24
CA SER A 159 -21.27 10.70 -5.65
C SER A 159 -20.26 10.40 -4.54
N SER A 160 -19.08 9.85 -4.85
CA SER A 160 -17.99 9.70 -3.86
C SER A 160 -17.33 11.06 -3.57
N VAL A 161 -17.26 11.94 -4.57
CA VAL A 161 -16.69 13.29 -4.47
C VAL A 161 -17.72 14.41 -4.43
N ALA A 162 -17.27 15.61 -4.04
CA ALA A 162 -18.05 16.83 -4.19
C ALA A 162 -18.21 17.21 -5.67
N ILE A 163 -19.37 17.76 -6.04
CA ILE A 163 -19.70 18.11 -7.43
C ILE A 163 -19.69 19.64 -7.56
N GLY A 164 -18.74 20.19 -8.31
CA GLY A 164 -18.67 21.64 -8.58
C GLY A 164 -19.53 22.14 -9.74
N GLY A 165 -20.11 21.21 -10.51
CA GLY A 165 -21.03 21.53 -11.59
C GLY A 165 -21.42 20.31 -12.41
N TYR A 166 -22.36 20.48 -13.31
CA TYR A 166 -22.81 19.43 -14.22
C TYR A 166 -23.20 20.00 -15.58
N GLN A 167 -23.13 19.16 -16.61
CA GLN A 167 -23.65 19.45 -17.94
C GLN A 167 -24.15 18.15 -18.57
N PHE A 168 -25.38 18.14 -19.08
CA PHE A 168 -25.93 16.99 -19.82
C PHE A 168 -27.11 17.41 -20.71
N ALA A 169 -27.48 16.57 -21.66
CA ALA A 169 -28.65 16.76 -22.51
C ALA A 169 -29.87 15.99 -21.99
N VAL A 170 -30.97 16.68 -21.77
CA VAL A 170 -32.29 16.12 -21.45
C VAL A 170 -33.11 15.94 -22.71
N SER A 171 -33.58 14.72 -22.97
CA SER A 171 -34.38 14.38 -24.14
C SER A 171 -35.77 13.84 -23.78
N GLY A 172 -36.71 13.95 -24.72
CA GLY A 172 -38.05 13.35 -24.62
C GLY A 172 -39.12 14.22 -23.96
N VAL A 173 -38.76 15.41 -23.48
CA VAL A 173 -39.66 16.43 -22.91
C VAL A 173 -39.28 17.82 -23.42
N ASN A 174 -40.23 18.77 -23.37
CA ASN A 174 -39.97 20.18 -23.66
C ASN A 174 -39.79 20.95 -22.34
N LEU A 175 -38.54 21.27 -21.99
CA LEU A 175 -38.19 21.89 -20.71
C LEU A 175 -38.75 23.32 -20.60
N THR A 176 -39.33 23.64 -19.44
CA THR A 176 -39.83 24.97 -19.11
C THR A 176 -39.05 25.64 -17.98
N ALA A 177 -38.45 24.87 -17.08
CA ALA A 177 -37.57 25.36 -16.03
C ALA A 177 -36.63 24.26 -15.50
N ALA A 178 -35.56 24.68 -14.83
CA ALA A 178 -34.60 23.84 -14.14
C ALA A 178 -34.16 24.58 -12.86
N TYR A 179 -34.15 23.89 -11.71
CA TYR A 179 -33.79 24.45 -10.41
C TYR A 179 -32.86 23.52 -9.65
N ASP A 180 -31.79 24.06 -9.08
CA ASP A 180 -30.88 23.35 -8.17
C ASP A 180 -30.43 24.29 -7.04
N THR A 181 -29.33 23.92 -6.39
CA THR A 181 -28.69 24.68 -5.31
C THR A 181 -27.67 25.70 -5.81
N PHE A 182 -27.16 25.55 -7.03
CA PHE A 182 -26.15 26.42 -7.62
C PHE A 182 -26.71 27.79 -8.02
N ASP A 183 -25.84 28.81 -8.04
CA ASP A 183 -26.23 30.18 -8.38
C ASP A 183 -26.30 30.45 -9.89
N MET A 184 -25.74 29.59 -10.73
CA MET A 184 -25.77 29.70 -12.19
C MET A 184 -26.29 28.41 -12.84
N ILE A 185 -27.52 28.49 -13.34
CA ILE A 185 -28.18 27.43 -14.10
C ILE A 185 -28.63 27.97 -15.44
N ALA A 186 -28.40 27.20 -16.51
CA ALA A 186 -28.93 27.49 -17.83
C ALA A 186 -29.42 26.20 -18.49
N PHE A 187 -30.48 26.33 -19.29
CA PHE A 187 -30.91 25.26 -20.20
C PHE A 187 -31.21 25.81 -21.59
N ASN A 188 -31.04 24.97 -22.60
CA ASN A 188 -31.39 25.26 -23.98
C ASN A 188 -32.56 24.38 -24.40
N TRP A 189 -33.71 25.00 -24.62
CA TRP A 189 -34.95 24.30 -25.00
C TRP A 189 -34.91 23.70 -26.42
N GLU A 190 -33.99 24.14 -27.30
CA GLU A 190 -33.90 23.59 -28.67
C GLU A 190 -33.21 22.21 -28.69
N ASN A 191 -32.24 21.98 -27.82
CA ASN A 191 -31.44 20.75 -27.81
C ASN A 191 -31.43 20.01 -26.46
N GLY A 192 -32.09 20.56 -25.44
CA GLY A 192 -32.22 19.94 -24.13
C GLY A 192 -30.99 20.05 -23.24
N MET A 193 -29.93 20.76 -23.66
CA MET A 193 -28.73 20.94 -22.83
C MET A 193 -29.09 21.66 -21.53
N VAL A 194 -28.65 21.13 -20.40
CA VAL A 194 -28.71 21.77 -19.08
C VAL A 194 -27.30 21.86 -18.53
N PHE A 195 -27.00 22.99 -17.90
CA PHE A 195 -25.72 23.30 -17.27
C PHE A 195 -25.98 23.98 -15.94
N GLY A 196 -25.29 23.53 -14.89
CA GLY A 196 -25.33 24.13 -13.55
C GLY A 196 -23.94 24.15 -12.93
N THR A 197 -23.57 25.26 -12.30
CA THR A 197 -22.35 25.40 -11.48
C THR A 197 -22.46 26.63 -10.59
N ASP A 198 -21.63 26.73 -9.57
CA ASP A 198 -21.58 27.89 -8.69
C ASP A 198 -20.40 28.82 -9.00
N MET A 199 -20.67 30.10 -9.24
CA MET A 199 -19.59 31.08 -9.43
C MET A 199 -18.97 31.57 -8.10
N GLY A 200 -19.59 31.25 -6.98
CA GLY A 200 -19.11 31.53 -5.63
C GLY A 200 -18.16 30.47 -5.06
N GLY A 201 -18.00 29.33 -5.74
CA GLY A 201 -17.17 28.21 -5.33
C GLY A 201 -17.85 27.25 -4.36
N TYR A 202 -19.18 27.22 -4.34
CA TYR A 202 -19.93 26.18 -3.64
C TYR A 202 -19.99 24.89 -4.47
N ASP A 203 -19.60 23.78 -3.85
CA ASP A 203 -19.76 22.45 -4.42
C ASP A 203 -20.91 21.72 -3.71
N LEU A 204 -21.66 20.91 -4.47
CA LEU A 204 -22.59 19.96 -3.85
C LEU A 204 -21.76 18.90 -3.10
N PRO A 205 -22.13 18.55 -1.87
CA PRO A 205 -21.37 17.57 -1.09
C PRO A 205 -21.42 16.19 -1.72
N SER A 206 -20.40 15.36 -1.46
CA SER A 206 -20.45 13.93 -1.71
C SER A 206 -21.60 13.25 -0.94
N GLY A 207 -21.91 12.02 -1.32
CA GLY A 207 -23.05 11.26 -0.85
C GLY A 207 -24.27 11.39 -1.75
N GLU A 208 -25.46 11.30 -1.16
CA GLU A 208 -26.73 11.22 -1.88
C GLU A 208 -27.59 12.47 -1.70
N SER A 209 -28.03 13.09 -2.80
CA SER A 209 -28.97 14.21 -2.74
C SER A 209 -29.69 14.45 -4.08
N THR A 210 -30.53 15.48 -4.15
CA THR A 210 -31.13 15.95 -5.40
C THR A 210 -30.12 16.82 -6.14
N LEU A 211 -29.81 16.45 -7.39
CA LEU A 211 -28.98 17.25 -8.29
C LEU A 211 -29.78 18.42 -8.88
N LEU A 212 -30.96 18.11 -9.43
CA LEU A 212 -31.72 19.04 -10.26
C LEU A 212 -33.22 18.73 -10.24
N HIS A 213 -34.04 19.74 -10.05
CA HIS A 213 -35.48 19.69 -10.29
C HIS A 213 -35.79 20.23 -11.69
N LEU A 214 -36.44 19.44 -12.54
CA LEU A 214 -36.84 19.82 -13.88
C LEU A 214 -38.36 20.03 -13.96
N GLU A 215 -38.77 21.08 -14.69
CA GLU A 215 -40.16 21.28 -15.12
C GLU A 215 -40.26 21.22 -16.64
N PHE A 216 -41.35 20.66 -17.16
CA PHE A 216 -41.60 20.50 -18.58
C PHE A 216 -43.09 20.53 -18.94
N GLU A 217 -43.38 20.73 -20.23
CA GLU A 217 -44.76 20.71 -20.74
C GLU A 217 -45.40 19.32 -20.64
N ALA A 218 -46.62 19.26 -20.12
CA ALA A 218 -47.42 18.03 -20.11
C ALA A 218 -47.74 17.57 -21.53
N VAL A 219 -47.65 16.26 -21.77
CA VAL A 219 -47.98 15.63 -23.06
C VAL A 219 -49.10 14.60 -22.85
N ASP A 220 -50.14 14.68 -23.69
CA ASP A 220 -51.23 13.70 -23.68
C ASP A 220 -50.69 12.30 -24.03
N GLY A 221 -50.86 11.35 -23.12
CA GLY A 221 -50.28 10.00 -23.22
C GLY A 221 -48.92 9.83 -22.53
N GLY A 222 -48.38 10.88 -21.91
CA GLY A 222 -47.11 10.84 -21.18
C GLY A 222 -45.87 10.97 -22.08
N SER A 223 -44.72 11.16 -21.44
CA SER A 223 -43.41 11.31 -22.09
C SER A 223 -42.42 10.28 -21.51
N THR A 224 -41.33 10.02 -22.24
CA THR A 224 -40.20 9.24 -21.74
C THR A 224 -38.99 10.15 -21.73
N ILE A 225 -38.53 10.52 -20.54
CA ILE A 225 -37.37 11.37 -20.34
C ILE A 225 -36.09 10.53 -20.29
N SER A 226 -34.98 11.06 -20.82
CA SER A 226 -33.66 10.43 -20.76
C SER A 226 -32.55 11.47 -20.67
N LEU A 227 -31.42 11.08 -20.08
CA LEU A 227 -30.17 11.84 -20.07
C LEU A 227 -29.20 11.29 -21.11
N SER A 228 -28.36 12.16 -21.66
CA SER A 228 -27.27 11.84 -22.59
C SER A 228 -26.18 12.91 -22.49
N GLU A 229 -25.02 12.66 -23.10
CA GLU A 229 -23.85 13.55 -22.98
C GLU A 229 -23.40 13.72 -21.52
N LEU A 230 -23.41 12.60 -20.79
CA LEU A 230 -22.84 12.44 -19.44
C LEU A 230 -21.34 12.19 -19.54
#